data_AF-A0A7S2G1E2-F1
#
_entry.id   AF-A0A7S2G1E2-F1
#
_cell.length_a   1.000
_cell.length_b   1.000
_cell.length_c   1.000
_cell.angle_alpha   90.00
_cell.angle_beta   90.00
_cell.angle_gamma   90.00
#
_symmetry.space_group_name_H-M   'P 1'
#
loop_
_entity.id
_entity.type
_entity.pdbx_description
1 polymer ?
#
loop_
_entity_poly.entity_id
_entity_poly.type
_entity_poly.pdbx_seq_one_letter_code
_entity_poly.pdbx_strand_id
1 'polypeptide(L)'
;EPIQRAFSQWHMDVVKGAGASRWHASFTSVVISDIQQMNTARSKAHGDIVQRGFYMDSINALLAFYPRKNVMVAISERCSANGLTEYNQMFQFLGVTALSHVHHQTATESHAFRPISEQISNSTKCLLYGIYWRSTSQLYSYLGEPVVEW
;
A
#
# COMPACT_ATOMS: atom_id res chain seq x y z
N GLU A 1 2.99 -3.29 -3.88
CA GLU A 1 4.12 -2.33 -4.06
C GLU A 1 3.73 -0.87 -3.73
N PRO A 2 4.56 -0.05 -3.05
CA PRO A 2 4.21 1.32 -2.63
C PRO A 2 3.82 2.30 -3.74
N ILE A 3 4.47 2.29 -4.91
CA ILE A 3 4.20 3.18 -6.04
C ILE A 3 2.84 2.85 -6.66
N GLN A 4 2.56 1.58 -6.95
CA GLN A 4 1.28 1.07 -7.43
C GLN A 4 0.17 1.37 -6.43
N ARG A 5 0.45 1.25 -5.14
CA ARG A 5 -0.52 1.60 -4.09
C ARG A 5 -0.84 3.10 -4.09
N ALA A 6 0.16 3.97 -4.21
CA ALA A 6 -0.06 5.41 -4.32
C ALA A 6 -0.88 5.77 -5.58
N PHE A 7 -0.56 5.14 -6.70
CA PHE A 7 -1.29 5.32 -7.96
C PHE A 7 -2.74 4.82 -7.87
N SER A 8 -2.96 3.64 -7.29
CA SER A 8 -4.29 3.07 -7.06
C SER A 8 -5.13 3.95 -6.14
N GLN A 9 -4.54 4.51 -5.08
CA GLN A 9 -5.23 5.46 -4.19
C GLN A 9 -5.63 6.73 -4.94
N TRP A 10 -4.73 7.33 -5.71
CA TRP A 10 -5.05 8.50 -6.55
C TRP A 10 -6.15 8.20 -7.57
N HIS A 11 -6.07 7.05 -8.24
CA HIS A 11 -7.07 6.60 -9.20
C HIS A 11 -8.45 6.48 -8.53
N MET A 12 -8.51 5.86 -7.35
CA MET A 12 -9.73 5.76 -6.55
C MET A 12 -10.26 7.15 -6.14
N ASP A 13 -9.40 8.08 -5.76
CA ASP A 13 -9.79 9.44 -5.35
C ASP A 13 -10.36 10.25 -6.54
N VAL A 14 -9.79 10.07 -7.74
CA VAL A 14 -10.29 10.66 -8.99
C VAL A 14 -11.66 10.08 -9.34
N VAL A 15 -11.84 8.76 -9.29
CA VAL A 15 -13.11 8.11 -9.65
C VAL A 15 -14.22 8.44 -8.66
N LYS A 16 -13.91 8.53 -7.36
CA LYS A 16 -14.90 8.85 -6.32
C LYS A 16 -15.29 10.32 -6.30
N GLY A 17 -14.55 11.20 -6.97
CA GLY A 17 -14.69 12.62 -6.76
C GLY A 17 -14.49 12.98 -5.27
N ALA A 18 -13.35 12.60 -4.67
CA ALA A 18 -12.96 13.04 -3.32
C ALA A 18 -12.00 14.26 -3.36
N GLY A 19 -12.47 15.48 -3.03
CA GLY A 19 -11.69 16.74 -3.09
C GLY A 19 -11.67 17.49 -4.44
N ALA A 20 -12.51 18.53 -4.58
CA ALA A 20 -12.75 19.28 -5.83
C ALA A 20 -11.51 19.83 -6.56
N SER A 21 -10.37 19.98 -5.89
CA SER A 21 -9.12 20.47 -6.51
C SER A 21 -8.19 19.36 -7.04
N ARG A 22 -8.32 18.13 -6.56
CA ARG A 22 -7.41 17.02 -6.91
C ARG A 22 -7.88 16.18 -8.10
N TRP A 23 -9.15 16.25 -8.47
CA TRP A 23 -9.73 15.43 -9.56
C TRP A 23 -9.20 15.76 -10.94
N HIS A 24 -8.67 16.96 -11.12
CA HIS A 24 -8.12 17.42 -12.39
C HIS A 24 -6.59 17.39 -12.41
N ALA A 25 -5.94 17.04 -11.29
CA ALA A 25 -4.50 16.96 -11.22
C ALA A 25 -4.04 15.58 -11.70
N SER A 26 -3.01 15.56 -12.56
CA SER A 26 -2.30 14.34 -12.91
C SER A 26 -1.65 13.71 -11.68
N PHE A 27 -1.39 12.41 -11.74
CA PHE A 27 -0.75 11.68 -10.64
C PHE A 27 0.57 12.32 -10.22
N THR A 28 1.40 12.72 -11.19
CA THR A 28 2.68 13.39 -10.95
C THR A 28 2.52 14.70 -10.17
N SER A 29 1.52 15.53 -10.54
CA SER A 29 1.27 16.80 -9.85
C SER A 29 0.82 16.58 -8.40
N VAL A 30 0.01 15.55 -8.15
CA VAL A 30 -0.39 15.17 -6.78
C VAL A 30 0.81 14.69 -5.97
N VAL A 31 1.65 13.82 -6.54
CA VAL A 31 2.89 13.34 -5.90
C VAL A 31 3.81 14.50 -5.51
N ILE A 32 4.05 15.45 -6.42
CA ILE A 32 4.91 16.62 -6.12
C ILE A 32 4.33 17.45 -4.98
N SER A 33 3.01 17.69 -4.99
CA SER A 33 2.32 18.45 -3.94
C SER A 33 2.44 17.74 -2.59
N ASP A 34 2.25 16.42 -2.54
CA ASP A 34 2.33 15.63 -1.31
C ASP A 34 3.75 15.67 -0.74
N ILE A 35 4.78 15.52 -1.59
CA ILE A 35 6.19 15.64 -1.18
C ILE A 35 6.49 17.03 -0.61
N GLN A 36 6.00 18.10 -1.25
CA GLN A 36 6.17 19.46 -0.75
C GLN A 36 5.51 19.65 0.61
N GLN A 37 4.31 19.11 0.80
CA GLN A 37 3.59 19.18 2.08
C GLN A 37 4.33 18.43 3.20
N MET A 38 4.83 17.22 2.93
CA MET A 38 5.62 16.44 3.88
C MET A 38 6.81 17.23 4.46
N ASN A 39 7.45 18.08 3.64
CA ASN A 39 8.61 18.89 4.07
C ASN A 39 8.24 20.10 4.95
N THR A 40 6.97 20.51 5.00
CA THR A 40 6.55 21.76 5.65
C THR A 40 6.08 21.59 7.10
N ALA A 41 6.18 20.39 7.68
CA ALA A 41 5.71 20.03 9.03
C ALA A 41 4.22 20.36 9.33
N ARG A 42 3.48 20.88 8.34
CA ARG A 42 2.06 21.20 8.42
C ARG A 42 1.26 20.11 7.72
N SER A 43 0.42 19.46 8.52
CA SER A 43 -0.73 18.64 8.12
C SER A 43 -0.45 17.18 7.72
N LYS A 44 -0.86 16.28 8.62
CA LYS A 44 -1.36 14.93 8.31
C LYS A 44 -2.70 15.05 7.55
N ALA A 45 -2.68 15.53 6.31
CA ALA A 45 -3.92 15.66 5.55
C ALA A 45 -4.51 14.26 5.29
N HIS A 46 -5.81 14.10 5.55
CA HIS A 46 -6.56 12.96 5.04
C HIS A 46 -6.47 12.97 3.51
N GLY A 47 -5.69 12.07 2.93
CA GLY A 47 -5.53 11.94 1.47
C GLY A 47 -4.09 12.00 0.97
N ASP A 48 -3.07 12.00 1.82
CA ASP A 48 -1.69 11.87 1.35
C ASP A 48 -1.47 10.46 0.76
N ILE A 49 -1.27 10.40 -0.55
CA ILE A 49 -1.13 9.13 -1.27
C ILE A 49 0.31 8.61 -1.14
N VAL A 50 1.28 9.49 -0.91
CA VAL A 50 2.71 9.18 -0.79
C VAL A 50 3.01 8.67 0.62
N GLN A 51 2.55 9.37 1.66
CA GLN A 51 2.77 8.99 3.06
C GLN A 51 2.29 7.56 3.37
N ARG A 52 1.24 7.11 2.69
CA ARG A 52 0.70 5.75 2.90
C ARG A 52 1.60 4.64 2.33
N GLY A 53 2.60 4.97 1.51
CA GLY A 53 3.63 4.04 1.04
C GLY A 53 4.73 3.75 2.08
N PHE A 54 4.82 4.54 3.14
CA PHE A 54 5.77 4.32 4.25
C PHE A 54 5.23 3.29 5.24
N TYR A 55 5.16 2.02 4.83
CA TYR A 55 4.58 0.96 5.65
C TYR A 55 5.28 0.78 7.00
N MET A 56 6.60 1.01 7.06
CA MET A 56 7.35 0.91 8.32
C MET A 56 6.94 1.96 9.35
N ASP A 57 6.53 3.16 8.93
CA ASP A 57 6.03 4.16 9.87
C ASP A 57 4.75 3.66 10.55
N SER A 58 3.86 3.03 9.79
CA SER A 58 2.63 2.44 10.31
C SER A 58 2.90 1.23 11.21
N ILE A 59 3.85 0.37 10.82
CA ILE A 59 4.27 -0.79 11.63
C ILE A 59 4.91 -0.32 12.93
N ASN A 60 5.81 0.65 12.89
CA ASN A 60 6.47 1.21 14.08
C ASN A 60 5.44 1.83 15.03
N ALA A 61 4.43 2.52 14.50
CA ALA A 61 3.33 3.05 15.30
C ALA A 61 2.55 1.94 16.02
N LEU A 62 2.32 0.78 15.39
CA LEU A 62 1.71 -0.38 16.05
C LEU A 62 2.64 -1.00 17.10
N LEU A 63 3.93 -1.14 16.79
CA LEU A 63 4.93 -1.73 17.68
C LEU A 63 5.20 -0.90 18.94
N ALA A 64 4.84 0.39 18.94
CA ALA A 64 4.86 1.22 20.13
C ALA A 64 3.87 0.75 21.21
N PHE A 65 2.82 0.02 20.83
CA PHE A 65 1.76 -0.46 21.73
C PHE A 65 1.69 -1.98 21.82
N TYR A 66 2.05 -2.68 20.75
CA TYR A 66 1.94 -4.14 20.65
C TYR A 66 3.31 -4.78 20.49
N PRO A 67 3.63 -5.84 21.26
CA PRO A 67 4.84 -6.62 21.03
C PRO A 67 4.90 -7.16 19.59
N ARG A 68 6.10 -7.31 19.03
CA ARG A 68 6.32 -7.84 17.67
C ARG A 68 5.55 -9.13 17.37
N LYS A 69 5.50 -10.05 18.33
CA LYS A 69 4.79 -11.34 18.22
C LYS A 69 3.26 -11.20 18.08
N ASN A 70 2.69 -10.03 18.39
CA ASN A 70 1.27 -9.72 18.26
C ASN A 70 0.98 -8.89 17.00
N VAL A 71 1.95 -8.74 16.09
CA VAL A 71 1.77 -8.03 14.82
C VAL A 71 2.18 -8.95 13.68
N MET A 72 1.22 -9.33 12.86
CA MET A 72 1.44 -10.06 11.60
C MET A 72 1.33 -9.10 10.42
N VAL A 73 2.24 -9.23 9.46
CA VAL A 73 2.17 -8.54 8.17
C VAL A 73 1.91 -9.59 7.10
N ALA A 74 0.82 -9.42 6.36
CA ALA A 74 0.47 -10.28 5.23
C ALA A 74 0.80 -9.56 3.91
N ILE A 75 1.26 -10.32 2.91
CA ILE A 75 1.51 -9.80 1.57
C ILE A 75 0.32 -10.16 0.68
N SER A 76 -0.41 -9.15 0.22
CA SER A 76 -1.61 -9.33 -0.60
C SER A 76 -1.35 -10.17 -1.85
N GLU A 77 -0.23 -9.91 -2.52
CA GLU A 77 0.20 -10.58 -3.74
C GLU A 77 0.37 -12.10 -3.51
N ARG A 78 0.91 -12.50 -2.35
CA ARG A 78 1.03 -13.91 -1.95
C ARG A 78 -0.31 -14.53 -1.60
N CYS A 79 -1.18 -13.76 -0.93
CA CYS A 79 -2.53 -14.23 -0.61
C CYS A 79 -3.35 -14.52 -1.88
N SER A 80 -3.16 -13.72 -2.93
CA SER A 80 -3.77 -13.94 -4.24
C SER A 80 -3.17 -15.15 -4.97
N ALA A 81 -1.85 -15.36 -4.87
CA ALA A 81 -1.16 -16.45 -5.56
C ALA A 81 -1.33 -17.82 -4.87
N ASN A 82 -1.32 -17.85 -3.54
CA ASN A 82 -1.37 -19.07 -2.72
C ASN A 82 -2.14 -18.83 -1.41
N GLY A 83 -3.45 -18.55 -1.53
CA GLY A 83 -4.27 -18.19 -0.38
C GLY A 83 -4.36 -19.25 0.70
N LEU A 84 -4.33 -20.55 0.37
CA LEU A 84 -4.37 -21.61 1.38
C LEU A 84 -3.17 -21.52 2.33
N THR A 85 -1.96 -21.32 1.81
CA THR A 85 -0.75 -21.23 2.63
C THR A 85 -0.76 -19.97 3.49
N GLU A 86 -1.02 -18.81 2.88
CA GLU A 86 -0.99 -17.52 3.56
C GLU A 86 -2.12 -17.39 4.60
N TYR A 87 -3.33 -17.85 4.29
CA TYR A 87 -4.43 -17.84 5.26
C TYR A 87 -4.17 -18.81 6.41
N ASN A 88 -3.55 -19.96 6.18
CA ASN A 88 -3.19 -20.85 7.28
C ASN A 88 -2.15 -20.24 8.23
N GLN A 89 -1.23 -19.40 7.74
CA GLN A 89 -0.35 -18.61 8.61
C GLN A 89 -1.16 -17.60 9.45
N MET A 90 -2.15 -16.92 8.85
CA MET A 90 -3.04 -16.01 9.58
C MET A 90 -3.85 -16.74 10.64
N PHE A 91 -4.35 -17.93 10.31
CA PHE A 91 -5.13 -18.77 11.22
C PHE A 91 -4.27 -19.24 12.40
N GLN A 92 -3.03 -19.65 12.13
CA GLN A 92 -2.07 -19.99 13.18
C GLN A 92 -1.80 -18.78 14.09
N PHE A 93 -1.59 -17.60 13.52
CA PHE A 93 -1.39 -16.37 14.28
C PHE A 93 -2.60 -16.02 15.16
N LEU A 94 -3.82 -16.24 14.66
CA LEU A 94 -5.08 -16.03 15.40
C LEU A 94 -5.41 -17.16 16.40
N GLY A 95 -4.66 -18.27 16.39
CA GLY A 95 -4.90 -19.42 17.26
C GLY A 95 -6.14 -20.23 16.89
N VAL A 96 -6.52 -20.24 15.62
CA VAL A 96 -7.70 -20.97 15.10
C VAL A 96 -7.29 -22.15 14.21
N THR A 97 -8.20 -23.10 14.02
CA THR A 97 -7.97 -24.33 13.25
C THR A 97 -7.71 -24.04 11.78
N ALA A 98 -6.58 -24.53 11.26
CA ALA A 98 -6.20 -24.38 9.86
C ALA A 98 -7.29 -24.83 8.86
N LEU A 99 -7.37 -24.11 7.74
CA LEU A 99 -8.20 -24.43 6.60
C LEU A 99 -7.64 -25.64 5.85
N SER A 100 -8.54 -26.51 5.40
CA SER A 100 -8.22 -27.63 4.51
C SER A 100 -8.30 -27.26 3.03
N HIS A 101 -9.05 -26.22 2.70
CA HIS A 101 -9.25 -25.72 1.34
C HIS A 101 -9.64 -24.24 1.40
N VAL A 102 -9.35 -23.50 0.33
CA VAL A 102 -9.77 -22.11 0.15
C VAL A 102 -10.47 -22.03 -1.20
N HIS A 103 -11.74 -21.61 -1.18
CA HIS A 103 -12.43 -21.22 -2.40
C HIS A 103 -12.17 -19.74 -2.66
N HIS A 104 -11.25 -19.45 -3.58
CA HIS A 104 -11.17 -18.11 -4.14
C HIS A 104 -12.38 -17.90 -5.05
N GLN A 105 -13.42 -17.27 -4.51
CA GLN A 105 -14.28 -16.49 -5.37
C GLN A 105 -13.43 -15.30 -5.79
N THR A 106 -12.90 -15.32 -7.01
CA THR A 106 -12.55 -14.09 -7.71
C THR A 106 -13.86 -13.31 -7.79
N ALA A 107 -14.15 -12.50 -6.77
CA ALA A 107 -15.08 -11.42 -6.93
C ALA A 107 -14.54 -10.64 -8.13
N THR A 108 -15.22 -10.77 -9.27
CA THR A 108 -15.06 -9.83 -10.39
C THR A 108 -15.03 -8.47 -9.74
N GLU A 109 -13.88 -7.80 -9.84
CA GLU A 109 -13.53 -6.58 -9.13
C GLU A 109 -14.79 -5.73 -8.91
N SER A 110 -15.40 -5.81 -7.73
CA SER A 110 -16.66 -5.13 -7.43
C SER A 110 -16.49 -3.60 -7.36
N HIS A 111 -15.28 -3.15 -7.69
CA HIS A 111 -14.95 -1.81 -8.09
C HIS A 111 -14.46 -1.84 -9.54
N ALA A 112 -15.38 -2.05 -10.49
CA ALA A 112 -15.13 -1.71 -11.89
C ALA A 112 -14.97 -0.19 -11.99
N PHE A 113 -13.79 0.30 -11.61
CA PHE A 113 -13.44 1.69 -11.74
C PHE A 113 -13.37 2.01 -13.22
N ARG A 114 -13.82 3.21 -13.60
CA ARG A 114 -13.67 3.68 -14.98
C ARG A 114 -12.18 3.60 -15.35
N PRO A 115 -11.80 2.96 -16.48
CA PRO A 115 -10.43 2.96 -16.93
C PRO A 115 -9.96 4.41 -17.07
N ILE A 116 -8.88 4.77 -16.37
CA ILE A 116 -8.17 6.03 -16.61
C ILE A 116 -7.03 5.71 -17.57
N SER A 117 -6.87 6.54 -18.60
CA SER A 117 -5.83 6.36 -19.63
C SER A 117 -4.43 6.76 -19.15
N GLU A 118 -4.34 7.53 -18.05
CA GLU A 118 -3.08 7.93 -17.46
C GLU A 118 -2.29 6.70 -16.98
N GLN A 119 -1.02 6.67 -17.34
CA GLN A 119 -0.04 5.69 -16.87
C GLN A 119 1.01 6.42 -16.03
N ILE A 120 1.58 5.72 -15.05
CA ILE A 120 2.64 6.30 -14.23
C ILE A 120 3.86 6.57 -15.12
N SER A 121 4.25 7.84 -15.24
CA SER A 121 5.43 8.22 -16.01
C SER A 121 6.71 7.67 -15.37
N ASN A 122 7.74 7.37 -16.18
CA ASN A 122 9.01 6.84 -15.69
C ASN A 122 9.72 7.81 -14.72
N SER A 123 9.64 9.13 -14.96
CA SER A 123 10.22 10.12 -14.05
C SER A 123 9.53 10.11 -12.69
N THR A 124 8.21 9.97 -12.65
CA THR A 124 7.43 9.84 -11.41
C THR A 124 7.77 8.54 -10.67
N LYS A 125 7.94 7.41 -11.39
CA LYS A 125 8.40 6.15 -10.79
C LYS A 125 9.78 6.32 -10.15
N CYS A 126 10.75 6.88 -10.87
CA CYS A 126 12.10 7.11 -10.35
C CYS A 126 12.09 8.02 -9.11
N LEU A 127 11.28 9.07 -9.13
CA LEU A 127 11.10 9.97 -8.00
C LEU A 127 10.57 9.21 -6.76
N LEU A 128 9.46 8.49 -6.91
CA LEU A 128 8.85 7.74 -5.81
C LEU A 128 9.75 6.60 -5.31
N TYR A 129 10.48 5.95 -6.21
CA TYR A 129 11.47 4.94 -5.83
C TYR A 129 12.55 5.53 -4.93
N GLY A 130 13.10 6.69 -5.31
CA GLY A 130 14.09 7.39 -4.48
C GLY A 130 13.55 7.78 -3.10
N ILE A 131 12.27 8.18 -3.03
CA ILE A 131 11.59 8.52 -1.77
C ILE A 131 11.39 7.29 -0.88
N TYR A 132 10.89 6.19 -1.44
CA TYR A 132 10.57 5.00 -0.66
C TYR A 132 11.76 4.11 -0.35
N TRP A 133 12.85 4.19 -1.12
CA TRP A 133 14.00 3.27 -1.05
C TRP A 133 14.40 2.91 0.38
N ARG A 134 14.69 3.93 1.21
CA ARG A 134 15.13 3.72 2.60
C ARG A 134 14.07 3.02 3.44
N SER A 135 12.81 3.45 3.34
CA SER A 135 11.68 2.86 4.08
C SER A 135 11.42 1.41 3.64
N THR A 136 11.50 1.14 2.34
CA THR A 136 11.32 -0.19 1.77
C THR A 136 12.46 -1.13 2.21
N SER A 137 13.71 -0.65 2.24
CA SER A 137 14.82 -1.45 2.79
C SER A 137 14.60 -1.81 4.25
N GLN A 138 14.14 -0.85 5.07
CA GLN A 138 13.80 -1.11 6.48
C GLN A 138 12.68 -2.14 6.61
N LEU A 139 11.67 -2.06 5.73
CA LEU A 139 10.59 -3.05 5.70
C LEU A 139 11.11 -4.44 5.41
N TYR A 140 11.99 -4.60 4.41
CA TYR A 140 12.56 -5.91 4.07
C TYR A 140 13.38 -6.48 5.22
N SER A 141 14.16 -5.64 5.90
CA SER A 141 14.86 -6.07 7.13
C SER A 141 13.89 -6.50 8.24
N TYR A 142 12.75 -5.82 8.39
CA TYR A 142 11.71 -6.18 9.36
C TYR A 142 10.96 -7.48 9.03
N LEU A 143 10.68 -7.70 7.74
CA LEU A 143 10.05 -8.92 7.24
C LEU A 143 11.01 -10.12 7.24
N GLY A 144 12.32 -9.85 7.17
CA GLY A 144 13.37 -10.86 7.05
C GLY A 144 13.66 -11.26 5.60
N GLU A 145 12.94 -10.69 4.64
CA GLU A 145 13.07 -10.98 3.21
C GLU A 145 12.53 -9.82 2.35
N PRO A 146 12.99 -9.70 1.09
CA PRO A 146 12.37 -8.80 0.12
C PRO A 146 10.99 -9.29 -0.31
N VAL A 147 10.10 -8.35 -0.64
CA VAL A 147 8.84 -8.63 -1.31
C VAL A 147 9.10 -8.61 -2.81
N VAL A 148 9.37 -9.78 -3.40
CA VAL A 148 9.78 -9.92 -4.81
C VAL A 148 8.65 -9.68 -5.81
N GLU A 149 7.42 -9.68 -5.32
CA GLU A 149 6.20 -9.42 -6.07
C GLU A 149 6.02 -7.92 -6.42
N TRP A 150 6.89 -7.06 -5.88
CA TRP A 150 6.87 -5.60 -6.04
C TRP A 150 7.77 -5.11 -7.17
#